data_AF-A0A4U1C496-F1
#
_entry.id   AF-A0A4U1C496-F1
#
_cell.length_a   1.000
_cell.length_b   1.000
_cell.length_c   1.000
_cell.angle_alpha   90.00
_cell.angle_beta   90.00
_cell.angle_gamma   90.00
#
_symmetry.space_group_name_H-M   'P 1'
#
loop_
_entity.id
_entity.type
_entity.pdbx_description
1 polymer ?
#
loop_
_entity_poly.entity_id
_entity_poly.type
_entity_poly.pdbx_seq_one_letter_code
_entity_poly.pdbx_strand_id
1 'polypeptide(L)'
;MNSKSNLRKTDLKAYLTESSKDYIFFYQSRLEYFIENIEGNEIEYLEDEILFFNNCVHDYQNVDSLYDRYTNLNDSDFSVLISIIENSGADRFYYSTKRKLEFLVSRKQNVNQVNTINLDFKDNISPSNDIDKPFKKQKTNKKKESLSQIDFFNEIRHSVLTALEIYTITEKITSNFSLKKLQLLQEDFESYLFKEKEIFDKSIRDEKIKDCFDFYERLEIDIPLKEPIFQYEKDIVFRCDNYPDGKVPDLERMIYHQEFIPCYKFLALIKDEISKISQTDREYSKFDIITFNKRYYISFNSISNHIKINLTQKELENDLEDSLFDLKKTIKFTNRNNKEVPLDEKQTINNWINSIITLCDNEFQYTNNPAFKWAIDYCQKLKNNLGVSKTNEVSSSESSSPPSFSDLFITQDWLFYILALSKLDTPLIDESLNYIGPIRGGKGIICNWILTLQKKGKIKPSIKRQILSEVLNNEISGLNLGKDGSTFSKFNKDYLNNWENKLLKLAGLLP
;
A
#
# COMPACT_ATOMS: atom_id res chain seq x y z
N MET A 1 -20.16 20.91 6.42
CA MET A 1 -19.86 21.17 4.99
C MET A 1 -21.11 21.73 4.32
N ASN A 2 -21.27 23.05 4.35
CA ASN A 2 -22.32 23.76 3.61
C ASN A 2 -21.63 24.79 2.70
N SER A 3 -22.01 24.80 1.42
CA SER A 3 -21.87 25.90 0.43
C SER A 3 -20.89 25.83 -0.77
N LYS A 4 -20.05 24.80 -1.00
CA LYS A 4 -19.14 24.81 -2.18
C LYS A 4 -19.64 24.17 -3.49
N SER A 5 -20.82 23.52 -3.55
CA SER A 5 -21.26 22.79 -4.77
C SER A 5 -22.48 23.37 -5.50
N ASN A 6 -22.77 24.68 -5.40
CA ASN A 6 -23.93 25.26 -6.10
C ASN A 6 -23.89 25.08 -7.65
N LEU A 7 -22.70 24.87 -8.22
CA LEU A 7 -22.50 24.60 -9.66
C LEU A 7 -23.14 23.29 -10.13
N ARG A 8 -23.16 22.27 -9.26
CA ARG A 8 -23.71 20.93 -9.55
C ARG A 8 -25.17 20.78 -9.13
N LYS A 9 -25.64 21.62 -8.20
CA LYS A 9 -26.98 21.50 -7.60
C LYS A 9 -28.12 21.85 -8.54
N THR A 10 -27.89 22.70 -9.54
CA THR A 10 -28.95 23.16 -10.43
C THR A 10 -29.38 22.07 -11.42
N ASP A 11 -28.45 21.20 -11.85
CA ASP A 11 -28.76 20.02 -12.68
C ASP A 11 -27.64 18.96 -12.67
N LEU A 12 -27.51 18.23 -11.55
CA LEU A 12 -26.52 17.16 -11.40
C LEU A 12 -26.68 16.08 -12.47
N LYS A 13 -27.92 15.84 -12.92
CA LYS A 13 -28.23 14.82 -13.92
C LYS A 13 -27.65 15.21 -15.28
N ALA A 14 -27.85 16.44 -15.73
CA ALA A 14 -27.20 16.94 -16.95
C ALA A 14 -25.67 16.89 -16.82
N TYR A 15 -25.13 17.26 -15.65
CA TYR A 15 -23.70 17.26 -15.39
C TYR A 15 -23.03 15.87 -15.56
N LEU A 16 -23.65 14.85 -14.98
CA LEU A 16 -23.13 13.48 -15.02
C LEU A 16 -23.40 12.78 -16.36
N THR A 17 -24.48 13.14 -17.07
CA THR A 17 -24.79 12.58 -18.41
C THR A 17 -23.97 13.21 -19.54
N GLU A 18 -23.37 14.37 -19.30
CA GLU A 18 -22.51 15.05 -20.27
C GLU A 18 -21.35 14.17 -20.77
N SER A 19 -21.06 14.22 -22.07
CA SER A 19 -19.91 13.52 -22.62
C SER A 19 -18.59 14.15 -22.13
N SER A 20 -17.49 13.40 -22.10
CA SER A 20 -16.19 13.98 -21.75
C SER A 20 -15.77 15.11 -22.68
N LYS A 21 -16.20 15.09 -23.95
CA LYS A 21 -15.92 16.16 -24.92
C LYS A 21 -16.66 17.44 -24.58
N ASP A 22 -17.95 17.34 -24.30
CA ASP A 22 -18.77 18.50 -23.93
C ASP A 22 -18.29 19.07 -22.59
N TYR A 23 -17.93 18.19 -21.65
CA TYR A 23 -17.37 18.59 -20.37
C TYR A 23 -16.11 19.45 -20.52
N ILE A 24 -15.18 18.99 -21.35
CA ILE A 24 -13.94 19.72 -21.65
C ILE A 24 -14.25 21.04 -22.38
N PHE A 25 -15.22 21.03 -23.29
CA PHE A 25 -15.64 22.22 -24.04
C PHE A 25 -16.16 23.32 -23.10
N PHE A 26 -16.98 22.97 -22.11
CA PHE A 26 -17.55 23.92 -21.14
C PHE A 26 -16.69 24.17 -19.89
N TYR A 27 -15.50 23.55 -19.78
CA TYR A 27 -14.63 23.67 -18.61
C TYR A 27 -14.33 25.12 -18.24
N GLN A 28 -13.96 25.95 -19.21
CA GLN A 28 -13.54 27.33 -18.96
C GLN A 28 -14.68 28.17 -18.37
N SER A 29 -15.90 28.05 -18.90
CA SER A 29 -17.07 28.76 -18.40
C SER A 29 -17.47 28.30 -16.98
N ARG A 30 -17.28 27.02 -16.65
CA ARG A 30 -17.53 26.50 -15.29
C ARG A 30 -16.50 27.02 -14.30
N LEU A 31 -15.23 27.06 -14.70
CA LEU A 31 -14.16 27.63 -13.90
C LEU A 31 -14.40 29.11 -13.60
N GLU A 32 -14.78 29.89 -14.62
CA GLU A 32 -15.12 31.31 -14.46
C GLU A 32 -16.28 31.48 -13.48
N TYR A 33 -17.37 30.72 -13.66
CA TYR A 33 -18.48 30.73 -12.73
C TYR A 33 -18.06 30.36 -11.30
N PHE A 34 -17.20 29.34 -11.14
CA PHE A 34 -16.69 28.93 -9.83
C PHE A 34 -15.91 30.04 -9.15
N ILE A 35 -14.98 30.69 -9.87
CA ILE A 35 -14.16 31.78 -9.34
C ILE A 35 -15.05 32.97 -8.95
N GLU A 36 -16.02 33.33 -9.79
CA GLU A 36 -16.92 34.46 -9.55
C GLU A 36 -17.86 34.25 -8.35
N ASN A 37 -18.33 33.02 -8.12
CA ASN A 37 -19.40 32.76 -7.14
C ASN A 37 -18.91 32.13 -5.84
N ILE A 38 -17.71 31.54 -5.79
CA ILE A 38 -17.22 30.72 -4.66
C ILE A 38 -15.95 31.31 -4.02
N GLU A 39 -15.47 32.46 -4.52
CA GLU A 39 -14.20 33.12 -4.09
C GLU A 39 -13.00 32.14 -4.10
N GLY A 40 -12.92 31.29 -5.12
CA GLY A 40 -11.88 30.28 -5.25
C GLY A 40 -10.88 30.55 -6.37
N ASN A 41 -9.91 29.65 -6.53
CA ASN A 41 -8.98 29.65 -7.66
C ASN A 41 -9.09 28.35 -8.50
N GLU A 42 -8.39 28.31 -9.64
CA GLU A 42 -8.42 27.16 -10.56
C GLU A 42 -7.95 25.85 -9.90
N ILE A 43 -6.99 25.89 -8.98
CA ILE A 43 -6.51 24.68 -8.29
C ILE A 43 -7.62 24.12 -7.39
N GLU A 44 -8.30 24.97 -6.64
CA GLU A 44 -9.40 24.57 -5.75
C GLU A 44 -10.59 24.00 -6.55
N TYR A 45 -10.91 24.61 -7.69
CA TYR A 45 -11.90 24.08 -8.63
C TYR A 45 -11.52 22.68 -9.12
N LEU A 46 -10.28 22.52 -9.59
CA LEU A 46 -9.77 21.23 -10.07
C LEU A 46 -9.77 20.16 -8.98
N GLU A 47 -9.42 20.52 -7.74
CA GLU A 47 -9.44 19.59 -6.61
C GLU A 47 -10.86 19.11 -6.27
N ASP A 48 -11.82 20.02 -6.24
CA ASP A 48 -13.21 19.68 -5.97
C ASP A 48 -13.81 18.79 -7.06
N GLU A 49 -13.54 19.09 -8.34
CA GLU A 49 -14.00 18.28 -9.47
C GLU A 49 -13.34 16.91 -9.53
N ILE A 50 -12.03 16.82 -9.27
CA ILE A 50 -11.31 15.54 -9.21
C ILE A 50 -11.89 14.67 -8.09
N LEU A 51 -12.12 15.24 -6.91
CA LEU A 51 -12.71 14.52 -5.79
C LEU A 51 -14.11 14.01 -6.14
N PHE A 52 -14.95 14.86 -6.71
CA PHE A 52 -16.31 14.50 -7.12
C PHE A 52 -16.33 13.32 -8.10
N PHE A 53 -15.55 13.39 -9.19
CA PHE A 53 -15.52 12.30 -10.17
C PHE A 53 -14.84 11.03 -9.67
N ASN A 54 -13.84 11.14 -8.77
CA ASN A 54 -13.26 9.97 -8.11
C ASN A 54 -14.29 9.25 -7.24
N ASN A 55 -15.12 10.00 -6.49
CA ASN A 55 -16.21 9.41 -5.71
C ASN A 55 -17.23 8.72 -6.62
N CYS A 56 -17.60 9.33 -7.75
CA CYS A 56 -18.48 8.69 -8.73
C CYS A 56 -17.91 7.37 -9.28
N VAL A 57 -16.60 7.33 -9.58
CA VAL A 57 -15.91 6.12 -10.06
C VAL A 57 -15.86 5.05 -8.97
N HIS A 58 -15.50 5.43 -7.76
CA HIS A 58 -15.47 4.53 -6.61
C HIS A 58 -16.84 3.90 -6.39
N ASP A 59 -17.88 4.71 -6.34
CA ASP A 59 -19.23 4.24 -6.05
C ASP A 59 -19.78 3.38 -7.19
N TYR A 60 -19.47 3.71 -8.44
CA TYR A 60 -19.74 2.84 -9.58
C TYR A 60 -19.03 1.47 -9.46
N GLN A 61 -17.74 1.45 -9.11
CA GLN A 61 -16.96 0.20 -9.02
C GLN A 61 -17.42 -0.72 -7.89
N ASN A 62 -18.13 -0.16 -6.91
CA ASN A 62 -18.64 -0.90 -5.77
C ASN A 62 -20.16 -1.11 -5.83
N VAL A 63 -20.85 -0.77 -6.92
CA VAL A 63 -22.33 -0.82 -6.98
C VAL A 63 -22.92 -2.16 -6.52
N ASP A 64 -22.26 -3.28 -6.84
CA ASP A 64 -22.71 -4.63 -6.46
C ASP A 64 -22.53 -4.92 -4.95
N SER A 65 -21.55 -4.29 -4.30
CA SER A 65 -21.28 -4.38 -2.86
C SER A 65 -21.93 -3.25 -2.05
N LEU A 66 -22.47 -2.23 -2.71
CA LEU A 66 -23.07 -1.04 -2.09
C LEU A 66 -24.51 -1.23 -1.62
N TYR A 67 -25.09 -2.44 -1.73
CA TYR A 67 -26.31 -2.77 -1.01
C TYR A 67 -26.17 -2.53 0.51
N ASP A 68 -24.94 -2.47 1.04
CA ASP A 68 -24.61 -2.13 2.42
C ASP A 68 -24.37 -0.62 2.69
N ARG A 69 -24.77 0.29 1.78
CA ARG A 69 -24.80 1.77 1.92
C ARG A 69 -23.45 2.52 2.08
N TYR A 70 -22.32 1.97 1.61
CA TYR A 70 -21.01 2.64 1.70
C TYR A 70 -20.70 3.58 0.52
N THR A 71 -21.58 4.55 0.23
CA THR A 71 -21.36 5.54 -0.85
C THR A 71 -20.44 6.69 -0.40
N ASN A 72 -19.51 7.12 -1.27
CA ASN A 72 -18.70 8.33 -1.07
C ASN A 72 -19.42 9.61 -1.54
N LEU A 73 -20.47 9.46 -2.35
CA LEU A 73 -21.46 10.50 -2.63
C LEU A 73 -22.52 10.54 -1.53
N ASN A 74 -23.19 11.68 -1.37
CA ASN A 74 -24.40 11.71 -0.53
C ASN A 74 -25.54 10.92 -1.21
N ASP A 75 -26.53 10.48 -0.44
CA ASP A 75 -27.59 9.58 -0.92
C ASP A 75 -28.37 10.15 -2.14
N SER A 76 -28.58 11.47 -2.16
CA SER A 76 -29.25 12.15 -3.28
C SER A 76 -28.40 12.06 -4.56
N ASP A 77 -27.12 12.39 -4.47
CA ASP A 77 -26.19 12.37 -5.61
C ASP A 77 -25.93 10.93 -6.09
N PHE A 78 -25.84 9.98 -5.16
CA PHE A 78 -25.72 8.55 -5.47
C PHE A 78 -26.96 8.02 -6.20
N SER A 79 -28.17 8.40 -5.77
CA SER A 79 -29.41 8.03 -6.45
C SER A 79 -29.44 8.55 -7.90
N VAL A 80 -28.97 9.78 -8.12
CA VAL A 80 -28.83 10.34 -9.47
C VAL A 80 -27.82 9.54 -10.29
N LEU A 81 -26.66 9.21 -9.72
CA LEU A 81 -25.63 8.39 -10.35
C LEU A 81 -26.18 7.03 -10.82
N ILE A 82 -26.89 6.30 -9.95
CA ILE A 82 -27.51 5.01 -10.29
C ILE A 82 -28.48 5.18 -11.46
N SER A 83 -29.36 6.18 -11.39
CA SER A 83 -30.32 6.43 -12.47
C SER A 83 -29.64 6.70 -13.82
N ILE A 84 -28.45 7.30 -13.82
CA ILE A 84 -27.68 7.59 -15.03
C ILE A 84 -27.03 6.32 -15.56
N ILE A 85 -26.45 5.50 -14.68
CA ILE A 85 -25.85 4.21 -15.05
C ILE A 85 -26.91 3.31 -15.70
N GLU A 86 -28.10 3.23 -15.11
CA GLU A 86 -29.23 2.46 -15.63
C GLU A 86 -29.69 2.97 -17.01
N ASN A 87 -29.75 4.29 -17.21
CA ASN A 87 -30.25 4.88 -18.46
C ASN A 87 -29.21 4.95 -19.59
N SER A 88 -27.94 5.21 -19.26
CA SER A 88 -26.89 5.48 -20.26
C SER A 88 -25.92 4.32 -20.49
N GLY A 89 -25.93 3.33 -19.60
CA GLY A 89 -25.04 2.18 -19.60
C GLY A 89 -23.78 2.42 -18.76
N ALA A 90 -23.48 1.45 -17.89
CA ALA A 90 -22.32 1.38 -17.01
C ALA A 90 -20.99 1.71 -17.71
N ASP A 91 -20.69 1.04 -18.82
CA ASP A 91 -19.44 1.24 -19.56
C ASP A 91 -19.29 2.65 -20.12
N ARG A 92 -20.39 3.22 -20.63
CA ARG A 92 -20.41 4.56 -21.21
C ARG A 92 -20.19 5.61 -20.14
N PHE A 93 -20.87 5.47 -19.00
CA PHE A 93 -20.68 6.32 -17.84
C PHE A 93 -19.22 6.26 -17.36
N TYR A 94 -18.70 5.06 -17.08
CA TYR A 94 -17.35 4.86 -16.57
C TYR A 94 -16.29 5.44 -17.51
N TYR A 95 -16.40 5.16 -18.81
CA TYR A 95 -15.49 5.68 -19.82
C TYR A 95 -15.50 7.22 -19.86
N SER A 96 -16.69 7.84 -19.91
CA SER A 96 -16.82 9.30 -19.94
C SER A 96 -16.21 9.93 -18.68
N THR A 97 -16.55 9.42 -17.51
CA THR A 97 -16.06 9.92 -16.22
C THR A 97 -14.55 9.79 -16.08
N LYS A 98 -13.97 8.66 -16.48
CA LYS A 98 -12.51 8.46 -16.46
C LYS A 98 -11.78 9.44 -17.38
N ARG A 99 -12.34 9.75 -18.56
CA ARG A 99 -11.78 10.77 -19.46
C ARG A 99 -11.85 12.18 -18.88
N LYS A 100 -12.92 12.52 -18.17
CA LYS A 100 -13.03 13.81 -17.44
C LYS A 100 -11.93 13.90 -16.37
N LEU A 101 -11.71 12.82 -15.59
CA LEU A 101 -10.65 12.75 -14.58
C LEU A 101 -9.25 12.91 -15.18
N GLU A 102 -8.93 12.20 -16.27
CA GLU A 102 -7.64 12.32 -16.97
C GLU A 102 -7.36 13.77 -17.39
N PHE A 103 -8.36 14.45 -17.95
CA PHE A 103 -8.26 15.85 -18.32
C PHE A 103 -8.00 16.76 -17.11
N LEU A 104 -8.79 16.62 -16.03
CA LEU A 104 -8.67 17.45 -14.83
C LEU A 104 -7.31 17.27 -14.15
N VAL A 105 -6.82 16.03 -14.03
CA VAL A 105 -5.50 15.73 -13.45
C VAL A 105 -4.38 16.34 -14.29
N SER A 106 -4.44 16.20 -15.63
CA SER A 106 -3.47 16.83 -16.53
C SER A 106 -3.50 18.35 -16.43
N ARG A 107 -4.69 18.95 -16.35
CA ARG A 107 -4.84 20.40 -16.19
C ARG A 107 -4.26 20.89 -14.87
N LYS A 108 -4.49 20.18 -13.76
CA LYS A 108 -3.91 20.49 -12.43
C LYS A 108 -2.39 20.46 -12.46
N GLN A 109 -1.79 19.47 -13.13
CA GLN A 109 -0.34 19.40 -13.31
C GLN A 109 0.21 20.60 -14.09
N ASN A 110 -0.46 21.00 -15.17
CA ASN A 110 -0.06 22.16 -15.98
C ASN A 110 -0.15 23.48 -15.18
N VAL A 111 -1.23 23.69 -14.43
CA VAL A 111 -1.38 24.89 -13.58
C VAL A 111 -0.29 24.95 -12.51
N ASN A 112 0.03 23.82 -11.88
CA ASN A 112 1.11 23.74 -10.91
C ASN A 112 2.48 24.06 -11.53
N GLN A 113 2.79 23.53 -12.72
CA GLN A 113 4.05 23.83 -13.42
C GLN A 113 4.17 25.33 -13.75
N VAL A 114 3.12 25.95 -14.26
CA VAL A 114 3.10 27.40 -14.57
C VAL A 114 3.32 28.22 -13.30
N ASN A 115 2.71 27.83 -12.17
CA ASN A 115 2.90 28.49 -10.90
C ASN A 115 4.33 28.34 -10.36
N THR A 116 4.97 27.17 -10.53
CA THR A 116 6.38 26.97 -10.16
C THR A 116 7.31 27.84 -11.00
N ILE A 117 7.11 27.88 -12.33
CA ILE A 117 7.90 28.71 -13.23
C ILE A 117 7.77 30.20 -12.87
N ASN A 118 6.56 30.68 -12.58
CA ASN A 118 6.32 32.08 -12.21
C ASN A 118 6.91 32.46 -10.84
N LEU A 119 7.15 31.49 -9.94
CA LEU A 119 7.86 31.72 -8.68
C LEU A 119 9.37 31.86 -8.93
N ASP A 120 9.96 31.00 -9.78
CA ASP A 120 11.39 31.05 -10.13
C ASP A 120 11.78 32.34 -10.90
N PHE A 121 10.85 32.94 -11.65
CA PHE A 121 11.09 34.21 -12.35
C PHE A 121 10.98 35.45 -11.46
N LYS A 122 10.30 35.38 -10.30
CA LYS A 122 10.14 36.53 -9.40
C LYS A 122 11.33 36.77 -8.48
N ASP A 123 12.21 35.78 -8.31
CA ASP A 123 13.39 35.89 -7.44
C ASP A 123 14.61 36.53 -8.13
N ASN A 124 14.50 36.99 -9.38
CA ASN A 124 15.60 37.62 -10.14
C ASN A 124 15.37 39.10 -10.50
N ILE A 125 14.40 39.78 -9.88
CA ILE A 125 14.18 41.22 -10.12
C ILE A 125 14.42 41.99 -8.82
N SER A 126 15.60 42.62 -8.72
CA SER A 126 15.89 43.62 -7.69
C SER A 126 14.85 44.75 -7.74
N PRO A 127 14.25 45.16 -6.62
CA PRO A 127 13.22 46.19 -6.64
C PRO A 127 13.86 47.58 -6.78
N SER A 128 13.46 48.32 -7.80
CA SER A 128 13.57 49.79 -7.80
C SER A 128 12.44 50.38 -6.96
N ASN A 129 12.78 51.41 -6.20
CA ASN A 129 11.96 52.06 -5.20
C ASN A 129 10.61 52.61 -5.70
N ASP A 130 9.72 52.71 -4.71
CA ASP A 130 8.74 53.76 -4.47
C ASP A 130 7.25 53.57 -4.87
N ILE A 131 6.44 53.55 -3.79
CA ILE A 131 5.13 54.17 -3.58
C ILE A 131 3.90 53.25 -3.39
N ASP A 132 3.34 53.40 -2.18
CA ASP A 132 1.96 53.21 -1.68
C ASP A 132 1.43 51.88 -1.09
N LYS A 133 1.59 51.81 0.25
CA LYS A 133 0.63 51.53 1.35
C LYS A 133 -0.09 50.17 1.47
N PRO A 134 -0.40 49.74 2.72
CA PRO A 134 -0.31 48.33 3.10
C PRO A 134 -1.69 47.67 3.30
N PHE A 135 -1.89 46.52 2.67
CA PHE A 135 -2.75 45.49 3.24
C PHE A 135 -1.97 44.76 4.33
N LYS A 136 -2.50 44.78 5.56
CA LYS A 136 -1.98 44.01 6.70
C LYS A 136 -2.02 42.51 6.38
N LYS A 137 -0.94 41.96 5.83
CA LYS A 137 -0.68 40.52 5.88
C LYS A 137 -0.48 40.15 7.35
N GLN A 138 -1.40 39.36 7.90
CA GLN A 138 -1.19 38.67 9.16
C GLN A 138 0.06 37.80 9.00
N LYS A 139 1.16 38.21 9.63
CA LYS A 139 2.35 37.38 9.80
C LYS A 139 2.02 36.28 10.80
N THR A 140 1.72 35.09 10.32
CA THR A 140 1.87 33.86 11.12
C THR A 140 3.22 33.21 10.82
N ASN A 141 4.31 33.94 11.09
CA ASN A 141 5.61 33.31 11.32
C ASN A 141 5.66 32.86 12.78
N LYS A 142 4.87 31.83 13.12
CA LYS A 142 5.22 30.97 14.25
C LYS A 142 6.15 29.91 13.68
N LYS A 143 7.41 29.90 14.12
CA LYS A 143 8.27 28.71 14.06
C LYS A 143 7.39 27.56 14.57
N LYS A 144 6.93 26.66 13.68
CA LYS A 144 6.25 25.43 14.09
C LYS A 144 7.33 24.61 14.80
N GLU A 145 7.35 24.71 16.13
CA GLU A 145 7.97 23.73 16.99
C GLU A 145 7.48 22.33 16.56
N SER A 146 8.32 21.31 16.71
CA SER A 146 7.94 19.94 16.36
C SER A 146 6.67 19.56 17.10
N LEU A 147 5.54 19.49 16.39
CA LEU A 147 4.25 19.05 16.91
C LEU A 147 4.41 17.63 17.45
N SER A 148 4.03 17.39 18.71
CA SER A 148 4.04 16.02 19.24
C SER A 148 2.99 15.16 18.53
N GLN A 149 3.13 13.84 18.55
CA GLN A 149 2.17 12.94 17.91
C GLN A 149 0.76 13.06 18.54
N ILE A 150 0.69 13.29 19.86
CA ILE A 150 -0.58 13.52 20.57
C ILE A 150 -1.20 14.85 20.14
N ASP A 151 -0.40 15.91 20.01
CA ASP A 151 -0.90 17.21 19.54
C ASP A 151 -1.42 17.10 18.11
N PHE A 152 -0.72 16.36 17.26
CA PHE A 152 -1.18 16.06 15.90
C PHE A 152 -2.55 15.35 15.90
N PHE A 153 -2.74 14.35 16.76
CA PHE A 153 -4.00 13.63 16.87
C PHE A 153 -5.14 14.53 17.39
N ASN A 154 -4.85 15.37 18.38
CA ASN A 154 -5.81 16.37 18.88
C ASN A 154 -6.20 17.39 17.81
N GLU A 155 -5.22 17.88 17.04
CA GLU A 155 -5.48 18.81 15.94
C GLU A 155 -6.32 18.16 14.82
N ILE A 156 -6.14 16.86 14.54
CA ILE A 156 -7.04 16.10 13.64
C ILE A 156 -8.45 16.06 14.21
N ARG A 157 -8.61 15.62 15.47
CA ARG A 157 -9.93 15.48 16.12
C ARG A 157 -10.73 16.77 16.07
N HIS A 158 -10.08 17.89 16.38
CA HIS A 158 -10.72 19.21 16.41
C HIS A 158 -10.82 19.88 15.04
N SER A 159 -10.52 19.18 13.95
CA SER A 159 -10.52 19.71 12.57
C SER A 159 -9.68 20.99 12.42
N VAL A 160 -8.60 21.10 13.19
CA VAL A 160 -7.68 22.26 13.14
C VAL A 160 -6.81 22.19 11.89
N LEU A 161 -6.42 20.98 11.49
CA LEU A 161 -5.58 20.74 10.32
C LEU A 161 -6.42 20.55 9.05
N THR A 162 -5.92 21.11 7.96
CA THR A 162 -6.43 20.83 6.62
C THR A 162 -6.06 19.41 6.16
N ALA A 163 -6.77 18.84 5.19
CA ALA A 163 -6.45 17.54 4.64
C ALA A 163 -5.02 17.46 4.08
N LEU A 164 -4.54 18.53 3.45
CA LEU A 164 -3.17 18.64 2.93
C LEU A 164 -2.13 18.64 4.06
N GLU A 165 -2.40 19.36 5.16
CA GLU A 165 -1.50 19.36 6.32
C GLU A 165 -1.46 17.99 7.00
N ILE A 166 -2.61 17.33 7.15
CA ILE A 166 -2.69 15.96 7.67
C ILE A 166 -1.81 15.04 6.81
N TYR A 167 -2.00 15.07 5.49
CA TYR A 167 -1.20 14.25 4.57
C TYR A 167 0.29 14.55 4.67
N THR A 168 0.69 15.82 4.67
CA THR A 168 2.10 16.25 4.73
C THR A 168 2.76 15.84 6.05
N ILE A 169 2.06 15.99 7.18
CA ILE A 169 2.55 15.60 8.49
C ILE A 169 2.66 14.07 8.56
N THR A 170 1.67 13.34 8.06
CA THR A 170 1.69 11.88 7.97
C THR A 170 2.85 11.38 7.12
N GLU A 171 3.07 11.95 5.93
CA GLU A 171 4.20 11.64 5.06
C GLU A 171 5.53 11.79 5.82
N LYS A 172 5.68 12.89 6.58
CA LYS A 172 6.87 13.17 7.37
C LYS A 172 7.06 12.17 8.51
N ILE A 173 6.02 11.91 9.31
CA ILE A 173 6.06 10.96 10.45
C ILE A 173 6.39 9.55 9.95
N THR A 174 5.78 9.16 8.84
CA THR A 174 5.92 7.81 8.26
C THR A 174 7.13 7.67 7.34
N SER A 175 7.95 8.72 7.19
CA SER A 175 9.11 8.76 6.31
C SER A 175 8.76 8.34 4.87
N ASN A 176 7.88 9.13 4.26
CA ASN A 176 7.32 8.91 2.94
C ASN A 176 6.49 7.63 2.85
N PHE A 177 5.47 7.52 3.72
CA PHE A 177 4.49 6.43 3.69
C PHE A 177 5.11 5.03 3.77
N SER A 178 6.18 4.87 4.56
CA SER A 178 6.75 3.53 4.81
C SER A 178 5.69 2.64 5.46
N LEU A 179 5.39 1.48 4.84
CA LEU A 179 4.34 0.55 5.31
C LEU A 179 4.42 0.27 6.81
N LYS A 180 5.61 -0.06 7.31
CA LYS A 180 5.82 -0.37 8.73
C LYS A 180 5.48 0.82 9.64
N LYS A 181 5.82 2.04 9.21
CA LYS A 181 5.54 3.26 9.99
C LYS A 181 4.08 3.69 9.87
N LEU A 182 3.44 3.44 8.72
CA LEU A 182 2.00 3.64 8.56
C LEU A 182 1.18 2.71 9.46
N GLN A 183 1.55 1.42 9.52
CA GLN A 183 0.91 0.45 10.41
C GLN A 183 1.08 0.87 11.88
N LEU A 184 2.28 1.27 12.29
CA LEU A 184 2.51 1.78 13.65
C LEU A 184 1.67 3.04 13.94
N LEU A 185 1.62 3.99 13.00
CA LEU A 185 0.80 5.19 13.13
C LEU A 185 -0.70 4.86 13.21
N GLN A 186 -1.17 3.86 12.46
CA GLN A 186 -2.53 3.35 12.52
C GLN A 186 -2.85 2.82 13.93
N GLU A 187 -2.01 1.92 14.44
CA GLU A 187 -2.17 1.31 15.78
C GLU A 187 -2.19 2.39 16.88
N ASP A 188 -1.25 3.33 16.82
CA ASP A 188 -1.18 4.46 17.76
C ASP A 188 -2.45 5.33 17.71
N PHE A 189 -2.95 5.62 16.50
CA PHE A 189 -4.14 6.44 16.32
C PHE A 189 -5.43 5.71 16.71
N GLU A 190 -5.55 4.40 16.45
CA GLU A 190 -6.68 3.58 16.90
C GLU A 190 -6.71 3.53 18.44
N SER A 191 -5.55 3.42 19.10
CA SER A 191 -5.43 3.49 20.56
C SER A 191 -5.80 4.86 21.12
N TYR A 192 -5.38 5.94 20.46
CA TYR A 192 -5.81 7.30 20.79
C TYR A 192 -7.34 7.46 20.67
N LEU A 193 -7.92 7.05 19.54
CA LEU A 193 -9.35 7.17 19.28
C LEU A 193 -10.17 6.37 20.29
N PHE A 194 -9.72 5.17 20.66
CA PHE A 194 -10.37 4.38 21.71
C PHE A 194 -10.43 5.13 23.05
N LYS A 195 -9.31 5.70 23.51
CA LYS A 195 -9.26 6.47 24.77
C LYS A 195 -10.17 7.70 24.72
N GLU A 196 -10.19 8.42 23.60
CA GLU A 196 -11.05 9.59 23.47
C GLU A 196 -12.54 9.24 23.41
N LYS A 197 -12.90 8.08 22.85
CA LYS A 197 -14.27 7.56 22.95
C LYS A 197 -14.65 7.26 24.40
N GLU A 198 -13.80 6.60 25.18
CA GLU A 198 -14.07 6.34 26.60
C GLU A 198 -14.23 7.63 27.43
N ILE A 199 -13.43 8.67 27.13
CA ILE A 199 -13.56 9.99 27.77
C ILE A 199 -14.88 10.64 27.36
N PHE A 200 -15.19 10.59 26.07
CA PHE A 200 -16.41 11.16 25.52
C PHE A 200 -17.65 10.49 26.11
N ASP A 201 -17.67 9.16 26.23
CA ASP A 201 -18.77 8.39 26.84
C ASP A 201 -19.14 8.86 28.24
N LYS A 202 -18.12 9.09 29.07
CA LYS A 202 -18.30 9.60 30.43
C LYS A 202 -18.89 11.02 30.44
N SER A 203 -18.80 11.74 29.33
CA SER A 203 -19.30 13.10 29.16
C SER A 203 -20.65 13.21 28.45
N ILE A 204 -21.13 12.11 27.83
CA ILE A 204 -22.42 12.10 27.13
C ILE A 204 -23.53 12.34 28.16
N ARG A 205 -24.32 13.38 27.92
CA ARG A 205 -25.53 13.70 28.69
C ARG A 205 -26.77 13.32 27.87
N ASP A 206 -27.88 13.10 28.57
CA ASP A 206 -29.19 12.82 27.98
C ASP A 206 -29.59 13.84 26.89
N GLU A 207 -29.20 15.11 27.06
CA GLU A 207 -29.44 16.19 26.11
C GLU A 207 -28.76 15.93 24.76
N LYS A 208 -27.50 15.50 24.75
CA LYS A 208 -26.73 15.22 23.52
C LYS A 208 -27.29 13.99 22.80
N ILE A 209 -27.74 12.99 23.56
CA ILE A 209 -28.42 11.80 23.02
C ILE A 209 -29.71 12.24 22.33
N LYS A 210 -30.52 13.06 22.99
CA LYS A 210 -31.77 13.61 22.44
C LYS A 210 -31.52 14.44 21.16
N ASP A 211 -30.53 15.32 21.16
CA ASP A 211 -30.17 16.11 19.98
C ASP A 211 -29.83 15.21 18.77
N CYS A 212 -29.21 14.06 19.02
CA CYS A 212 -28.94 13.08 17.97
C CYS A 212 -30.22 12.40 17.47
N PHE A 213 -31.16 12.03 18.34
CA PHE A 213 -32.47 11.52 17.92
C PHE A 213 -33.21 12.54 17.05
N ASP A 214 -33.31 13.77 17.52
CA ASP A 214 -33.99 14.86 16.81
C ASP A 214 -33.34 15.13 15.44
N PHE A 215 -32.02 14.91 15.32
CA PHE A 215 -31.29 15.01 14.05
C PHE A 215 -31.69 13.91 13.06
N TYR A 216 -31.70 12.64 13.49
CA TYR A 216 -32.09 11.51 12.64
C TYR A 216 -33.56 11.60 12.21
N GLU A 217 -34.45 11.94 13.14
CA GLU A 217 -35.88 12.11 12.88
C GLU A 217 -36.13 13.24 11.85
N ARG A 218 -35.45 14.39 11.99
CA ARG A 218 -35.58 15.51 11.06
C ARG A 218 -35.09 15.19 9.65
N LEU A 219 -34.10 14.31 9.52
CA LEU A 219 -33.60 13.87 8.22
C LEU A 219 -34.39 12.70 7.64
N GLU A 220 -35.40 12.19 8.35
CA GLU A 220 -36.16 11.00 7.97
C GLU A 220 -35.23 9.79 7.73
N ILE A 221 -34.14 9.67 8.50
CA ILE A 221 -33.18 8.57 8.43
C ILE A 221 -33.47 7.58 9.55
N ASP A 222 -33.50 6.29 9.22
CA ASP A 222 -33.63 5.21 10.20
C ASP A 222 -32.54 5.31 11.28
N ILE A 223 -32.98 5.32 12.53
CA ILE A 223 -32.07 5.30 13.68
C ILE A 223 -31.33 3.96 13.68
N PRO A 224 -30.00 3.96 13.69
CA PRO A 224 -29.25 2.71 13.71
C PRO A 224 -29.50 2.00 15.04
N LEU A 225 -29.84 0.73 14.97
CA LEU A 225 -30.13 -0.13 16.12
C LEU A 225 -29.10 -1.26 16.22
N LYS A 226 -28.73 -1.64 17.44
CA LYS A 226 -27.88 -2.78 17.76
C LYS A 226 -28.51 -3.67 18.83
N GLU A 227 -28.06 -4.91 18.92
CA GLU A 227 -28.38 -5.77 20.06
C GLU A 227 -27.65 -5.23 21.31
N PRO A 228 -28.32 -5.13 22.48
CA PRO A 228 -27.68 -4.71 23.72
C PRO A 228 -26.64 -5.74 24.13
N ILE A 229 -25.40 -5.28 24.29
CA ILE A 229 -24.26 -6.12 24.69
C ILE A 229 -24.21 -6.16 26.23
N PHE A 230 -24.65 -5.10 26.90
CA PHE A 230 -24.57 -4.98 28.35
C PHE A 230 -25.90 -4.65 29.02
N GLN A 231 -26.03 -5.06 30.29
CA GLN A 231 -27.26 -4.86 31.06
C GLN A 231 -27.56 -3.38 31.35
N TYR A 232 -26.54 -2.53 31.48
CA TYR A 232 -26.73 -1.09 31.66
C TYR A 232 -27.23 -0.38 30.39
N GLU A 233 -27.00 -0.94 29.20
CA GLU A 233 -27.57 -0.39 27.95
C GLU A 233 -29.10 -0.51 27.97
N LYS A 234 -29.65 -1.48 28.71
CA LYS A 234 -31.10 -1.61 28.96
C LYS A 234 -31.66 -0.53 29.88
N ASP A 235 -30.83 0.10 30.72
CA ASP A 235 -31.29 1.20 31.58
C ASP A 235 -31.43 2.52 30.79
N ILE A 236 -30.66 2.67 29.70
CA ILE A 236 -30.84 3.76 28.72
C ILE A 236 -32.13 3.55 27.90
N VAL A 237 -32.54 2.29 27.68
CA VAL A 237 -33.73 1.89 26.90
C VAL A 237 -35.05 2.31 27.56
N PHE A 238 -35.08 2.55 28.87
CA PHE A 238 -36.29 2.93 29.60
C PHE A 238 -36.96 4.25 29.14
N ARG A 239 -36.43 4.92 28.11
CA ARG A 239 -36.94 6.18 27.57
C ARG A 239 -37.46 6.10 26.13
N CYS A 240 -37.49 4.92 25.51
CA CYS A 240 -37.93 4.81 24.12
C CYS A 240 -38.80 3.56 23.88
N ASP A 241 -40.09 3.69 24.17
CA ASP A 241 -41.10 2.62 24.05
C ASP A 241 -41.40 2.17 22.60
N ASN A 242 -40.69 2.70 21.59
CA ASN A 242 -41.05 2.57 20.18
C ASN A 242 -40.09 1.75 19.31
N TYR A 243 -39.06 1.09 19.87
CA TYR A 243 -38.12 0.30 19.08
C TYR A 243 -38.47 -1.19 19.05
N PRO A 244 -38.12 -1.92 17.97
CA PRO A 244 -38.32 -3.36 17.87
C PRO A 244 -37.79 -4.10 19.10
N ASP A 245 -38.58 -5.05 19.59
CA ASP A 245 -38.27 -5.81 20.82
C ASP A 245 -36.81 -6.30 20.84
N GLY A 246 -36.09 -5.90 21.89
CA GLY A 246 -34.74 -6.35 22.17
C GLY A 246 -33.61 -5.52 21.55
N LYS A 247 -33.90 -4.51 20.71
CA LYS A 247 -32.85 -3.66 20.12
C LYS A 247 -32.70 -2.31 20.83
N VAL A 248 -31.49 -1.77 20.82
CA VAL A 248 -31.15 -0.48 21.41
C VAL A 248 -30.54 0.45 20.37
N PRO A 249 -30.73 1.77 20.47
CA PRO A 249 -30.05 2.75 19.62
C PRO A 249 -28.52 2.58 19.68
N ASP A 250 -27.90 2.50 18.51
CA ASP A 250 -26.45 2.37 18.37
C ASP A 250 -25.81 3.75 18.53
N LEU A 251 -25.61 4.15 19.80
CA LEU A 251 -25.02 5.45 20.14
C LEU A 251 -23.62 5.66 19.55
N GLU A 252 -22.88 4.58 19.28
CA GLU A 252 -21.59 4.68 18.60
C GLU A 252 -21.79 5.12 17.14
N ARG A 253 -22.76 4.55 16.43
CA ARG A 253 -23.11 4.99 15.07
C ARG A 253 -23.78 6.36 15.04
N MET A 254 -24.59 6.69 16.03
CA MET A 254 -25.32 7.97 16.07
C MET A 254 -24.41 9.13 16.46
N ILE A 255 -23.70 8.99 17.59
CA ILE A 255 -23.02 10.10 18.26
C ILE A 255 -21.55 10.13 17.89
N TYR A 256 -20.85 8.99 17.94
CA TYR A 256 -19.40 9.01 17.70
C TYR A 256 -19.10 9.28 16.25
N HIS A 257 -19.94 8.84 15.32
CA HIS A 257 -19.74 9.15 13.91
C HIS A 257 -19.66 10.66 13.74
N GLN A 258 -20.57 11.44 14.35
CA GLN A 258 -20.57 12.91 14.26
C GLN A 258 -19.39 13.55 15.01
N GLU A 259 -19.09 13.10 16.23
CA GLU A 259 -18.06 13.70 17.07
C GLU A 259 -16.64 13.41 16.55
N PHE A 260 -16.44 12.24 15.93
CA PHE A 260 -15.12 11.75 15.50
C PHE A 260 -14.98 11.63 13.97
N ILE A 261 -15.84 12.29 13.17
CA ILE A 261 -15.72 12.32 11.69
C ILE A 261 -14.27 12.56 11.23
N PRO A 262 -13.54 13.56 11.77
CA PRO A 262 -12.18 13.84 11.30
C PRO A 262 -11.22 12.68 11.57
N CYS A 263 -11.38 12.02 12.72
CA CYS A 263 -10.59 10.85 13.10
C CYS A 263 -10.85 9.66 12.16
N TYR A 264 -12.12 9.40 11.83
CA TYR A 264 -12.47 8.34 10.90
C TYR A 264 -11.95 8.61 9.49
N LYS A 265 -12.01 9.85 9.02
CA LYS A 265 -11.39 10.25 7.74
C LYS A 265 -9.89 10.02 7.73
N PHE A 266 -9.20 10.34 8.84
CA PHE A 266 -7.78 10.09 8.96
C PHE A 266 -7.44 8.58 8.95
N LEU A 267 -8.21 7.76 9.68
CA LEU A 267 -8.05 6.30 9.64
C LEU A 267 -8.29 5.73 8.24
N ALA A 268 -9.31 6.23 7.53
CA ALA A 268 -9.57 5.82 6.16
C ALA A 268 -8.39 6.16 5.23
N LEU A 269 -7.80 7.34 5.37
CA LEU A 269 -6.59 7.74 4.65
C LEU A 269 -5.42 6.78 4.93
N ILE A 270 -5.15 6.45 6.19
CA ILE A 270 -4.05 5.52 6.52
C ILE A 270 -4.32 4.13 5.93
N LYS A 271 -5.55 3.62 6.06
CA LYS A 271 -5.94 2.31 5.53
C LYS A 271 -5.85 2.25 4.01
N ASP A 272 -6.26 3.33 3.33
CA ASP A 272 -6.14 3.46 1.87
C ASP A 272 -4.67 3.42 1.43
N GLU A 273 -3.78 4.20 2.07
CA GLU A 273 -2.35 4.18 1.75
C GLU A 273 -1.69 2.82 2.03
N ILE A 274 -2.04 2.16 3.15
CA ILE A 274 -1.60 0.80 3.42
C ILE A 274 -2.10 -0.16 2.33
N SER A 275 -3.33 0.01 1.86
CA SER A 275 -3.91 -0.83 0.81
C SER A 275 -3.21 -0.63 -0.53
N LYS A 276 -2.89 0.61 -0.92
CA LYS A 276 -2.16 0.94 -2.16
C LYS A 276 -0.76 0.34 -2.17
N ILE A 277 -0.04 0.43 -1.06
CA ILE A 277 1.29 -0.19 -0.89
C ILE A 277 1.15 -1.71 -0.92
N SER A 278 0.13 -2.25 -0.27
CA SER A 278 -0.14 -3.70 -0.27
C SER A 278 -0.58 -4.23 -1.64
N GLN A 279 -1.27 -3.42 -2.45
CA GLN A 279 -1.73 -3.78 -3.79
C GLN A 279 -0.58 -3.70 -4.81
N THR A 280 0.28 -2.68 -4.73
CA THR A 280 1.51 -2.64 -5.52
C THR A 280 2.41 -3.82 -5.16
N ASP A 281 2.55 -4.17 -3.88
CA ASP A 281 3.23 -5.40 -3.44
C ASP A 281 2.51 -6.69 -3.94
N ARG A 282 1.18 -6.66 -4.16
CA ARG A 282 0.38 -7.79 -4.71
C ARG A 282 0.53 -7.96 -6.21
N GLU A 283 0.61 -6.88 -7.00
CA GLU A 283 0.81 -6.97 -8.45
C GLU A 283 2.24 -7.41 -8.81
N TYR A 284 3.22 -7.09 -7.96
CA TYR A 284 4.56 -7.68 -8.04
C TYR A 284 4.64 -9.12 -7.46
N SER A 285 3.59 -9.62 -6.80
CA SER A 285 3.56 -10.95 -6.17
C SER A 285 2.51 -11.90 -6.74
N LYS A 286 2.57 -12.17 -8.05
CA LYS A 286 2.26 -13.54 -8.48
C LYS A 286 3.31 -14.48 -7.88
N PHE A 287 2.99 -14.97 -6.68
CA PHE A 287 3.80 -15.80 -5.76
C PHE A 287 5.06 -15.13 -5.22
N ASP A 288 4.90 -14.40 -4.11
CA ASP A 288 6.03 -13.84 -3.38
C ASP A 288 6.27 -14.58 -2.06
N ILE A 289 7.40 -15.27 -2.04
CA ILE A 289 8.07 -15.90 -0.90
C ILE A 289 8.11 -14.96 0.32
N ILE A 290 8.11 -13.64 0.13
CA ILE A 290 8.08 -12.66 1.22
C ILE A 290 6.72 -12.60 1.93
N THR A 291 5.58 -12.74 1.21
CA THR A 291 4.26 -12.81 1.85
C THR A 291 4.09 -14.12 2.62
N PHE A 292 4.61 -15.21 2.06
CA PHE A 292 4.70 -16.51 2.73
C PHE A 292 5.62 -16.44 3.98
N ASN A 293 6.78 -15.80 3.87
CA ASN A 293 7.74 -15.59 4.97
C ASN A 293 7.23 -14.62 6.05
N LYS A 294 6.41 -13.63 5.69
CA LYS A 294 5.73 -12.73 6.64
C LYS A 294 4.67 -13.49 7.44
N ARG A 295 3.87 -14.34 6.79
CA ARG A 295 2.92 -15.22 7.48
C ARG A 295 3.64 -16.25 8.36
N TYR A 296 4.74 -16.82 7.88
CA TYR A 296 5.65 -17.64 8.68
C TYR A 296 6.14 -16.91 9.94
N TYR A 297 6.63 -15.68 9.81
CA TYR A 297 7.15 -14.91 10.94
C TYR A 297 6.06 -14.59 11.98
N ILE A 298 4.82 -14.35 11.51
CA ILE A 298 3.66 -14.12 12.37
C ILE A 298 3.24 -15.42 13.09
N SER A 299 3.11 -16.54 12.39
CA SER A 299 2.79 -17.84 13.00
C SER A 299 3.89 -18.33 13.94
N PHE A 300 5.16 -18.14 13.58
CA PHE A 300 6.33 -18.50 14.40
C PHE A 300 6.41 -17.68 15.68
N ASN A 301 6.21 -16.35 15.59
CA ASN A 301 6.18 -15.50 16.78
C ASN A 301 4.92 -15.68 17.61
N SER A 302 3.78 -15.98 16.99
CA SER A 302 2.55 -16.33 17.71
C SER A 302 2.76 -17.61 18.53
N ILE A 303 3.25 -18.69 17.92
CA ILE A 303 3.60 -19.93 18.63
C ILE A 303 4.62 -19.65 19.75
N SER A 304 5.71 -18.92 19.45
CA SER A 304 6.74 -18.58 20.45
C SER A 304 6.25 -17.67 21.59
N ASN A 305 5.30 -16.77 21.33
CA ASN A 305 4.72 -15.91 22.35
C ASN A 305 3.63 -16.60 23.16
N HIS A 306 2.86 -17.51 22.56
CA HIS A 306 1.83 -18.28 23.27
C HIS A 306 2.43 -19.38 24.15
N ILE A 307 3.62 -19.89 23.82
CA ILE A 307 4.44 -20.74 24.71
C ILE A 307 4.73 -20.05 26.06
N LYS A 308 4.72 -18.72 26.12
CA LYS A 308 4.94 -17.95 27.36
C LYS A 308 3.66 -17.76 28.20
N ILE A 309 2.49 -18.10 27.66
CA ILE A 309 1.19 -17.93 28.30
C ILE A 309 0.68 -19.33 28.66
N ASN A 310 0.25 -19.55 29.90
CA ASN A 310 -0.31 -20.83 30.37
C ASN A 310 -1.66 -21.13 29.71
N LEU A 311 -1.67 -21.46 28.43
CA LEU A 311 -2.85 -21.94 27.70
C LEU A 311 -3.18 -23.36 28.13
N THR A 312 -4.46 -23.70 28.09
CA THR A 312 -4.89 -25.10 28.24
C THR A 312 -4.46 -25.91 27.01
N GLN A 313 -4.31 -27.23 27.18
CA GLN A 313 -3.90 -28.13 26.09
C GLN A 313 -4.76 -27.96 24.83
N LYS A 314 -6.07 -27.81 24.99
CA LYS A 314 -7.03 -27.70 23.88
C LYS A 314 -6.95 -26.36 23.16
N GLU A 315 -6.66 -25.27 23.86
CA GLU A 315 -6.43 -23.96 23.26
C GLU A 315 -5.14 -23.97 22.44
N LEU A 316 -4.08 -24.54 22.99
CA LEU A 316 -2.81 -24.69 22.28
C LEU A 316 -2.94 -25.58 21.03
N GLU A 317 -3.72 -26.68 21.11
CA GLU A 317 -4.02 -27.55 19.97
C GLU A 317 -4.81 -26.81 18.87
N ASN A 318 -5.86 -26.07 19.23
CA ASN A 318 -6.66 -25.30 18.28
C ASN A 318 -5.83 -24.20 17.59
N ASP A 319 -5.02 -23.46 18.34
CA ASP A 319 -4.20 -22.38 17.81
C ASP A 319 -3.09 -22.89 16.89
N LEU A 320 -2.50 -24.04 17.25
CA LEU A 320 -1.55 -24.74 16.39
C LEU A 320 -2.24 -25.26 15.12
N GLU A 321 -3.45 -25.81 15.24
CA GLU A 321 -4.22 -26.27 14.08
C GLU A 321 -4.56 -25.12 13.13
N ASP A 322 -4.94 -23.95 13.64
CA ASP A 322 -5.19 -22.73 12.85
C ASP A 322 -3.91 -22.22 12.16
N SER A 323 -2.79 -22.21 12.89
CA SER A 323 -1.48 -21.85 12.33
C SER A 323 -1.03 -22.83 11.24
N LEU A 324 -1.39 -24.11 11.37
CA LEU A 324 -1.07 -25.18 10.42
C LEU A 324 -2.13 -25.34 9.31
N PHE A 325 -3.31 -24.73 9.46
CA PHE A 325 -4.39 -24.77 8.48
C PHE A 325 -4.01 -24.04 7.19
N ASP A 326 -3.35 -22.89 7.30
CA ASP A 326 -2.89 -22.12 6.15
C ASP A 326 -1.82 -22.86 5.33
N LEU A 327 -0.95 -23.59 6.00
CA LEU A 327 -0.03 -24.51 5.34
C LEU A 327 -0.79 -25.61 4.59
N LYS A 328 -1.73 -26.27 5.27
CA LYS A 328 -2.53 -27.35 4.68
C LYS A 328 -3.28 -26.87 3.44
N LYS A 329 -3.81 -25.65 3.48
CA LYS A 329 -4.49 -24.99 2.35
C LYS A 329 -3.51 -24.71 1.21
N THR A 330 -2.31 -24.25 1.52
CA THR A 330 -1.23 -24.01 0.55
C THR A 330 -0.86 -25.31 -0.16
N ILE A 331 -0.56 -26.38 0.59
CA ILE A 331 -0.23 -27.72 0.06
C ILE A 331 -1.38 -28.30 -0.79
N LYS A 332 -2.62 -28.14 -0.33
CA LYS A 332 -3.81 -28.63 -1.04
C LYS A 332 -4.06 -27.86 -2.34
N PHE A 333 -3.76 -26.56 -2.36
CA PHE A 333 -3.87 -25.72 -3.55
C PHE A 333 -2.82 -26.09 -4.60
N THR A 334 -1.57 -26.33 -4.19
CA THR A 334 -0.53 -26.81 -5.10
C THR A 334 -0.85 -28.19 -5.67
N ASN A 335 -1.34 -29.12 -4.85
CA ASN A 335 -1.71 -30.46 -5.31
C ASN A 335 -2.93 -30.48 -6.26
N ARG A 336 -3.91 -29.57 -6.08
CA ARG A 336 -5.13 -29.52 -6.91
C ARG A 336 -4.89 -29.06 -8.35
N ASN A 337 -3.83 -28.29 -8.59
CA ASN A 337 -3.57 -27.70 -9.91
C ASN A 337 -2.75 -28.60 -10.84
N ASN A 338 -2.43 -29.84 -10.45
CA ASN A 338 -1.56 -30.78 -11.20
C ASN A 338 -0.24 -30.18 -11.70
N LYS A 339 0.19 -29.06 -11.13
CA LYS A 339 1.52 -28.50 -11.35
C LYS A 339 2.41 -29.13 -10.31
N GLU A 340 3.44 -29.86 -10.74
CA GLU A 340 4.50 -30.28 -9.84
C GLU A 340 5.00 -29.04 -9.10
N VAL A 341 4.93 -29.08 -7.77
CA VAL A 341 5.51 -28.04 -6.93
C VAL A 341 6.99 -27.96 -7.29
N PRO A 342 7.50 -26.79 -7.71
CA PRO A 342 8.91 -26.58 -7.98
C PRO A 342 9.78 -27.14 -6.85
N LEU A 343 10.91 -27.77 -7.21
CA LEU A 343 11.77 -28.50 -6.27
C LEU A 343 12.28 -27.61 -5.12
N ASP A 344 12.54 -26.34 -5.42
CA ASP A 344 12.93 -25.28 -4.49
C ASP A 344 11.81 -24.91 -3.50
N GLU A 345 10.55 -24.90 -3.95
CA GLU A 345 9.40 -24.70 -3.08
C GLU A 345 9.18 -25.90 -2.14
N LYS A 346 9.31 -27.14 -2.65
CA LYS A 346 9.25 -28.35 -1.81
C LYS A 346 10.33 -28.31 -0.73
N GLN A 347 11.56 -27.92 -1.09
CA GLN A 347 12.66 -27.84 -0.14
C GLN A 347 12.42 -26.75 0.92
N THR A 348 11.89 -25.60 0.52
CA THR A 348 11.51 -24.51 1.45
C THR A 348 10.46 -24.97 2.47
N ILE A 349 9.39 -25.61 1.99
CA ILE A 349 8.34 -26.17 2.86
C ILE A 349 8.93 -27.21 3.82
N ASN A 350 9.85 -28.05 3.34
CA ASN A 350 10.47 -29.09 4.15
C ASN A 350 11.37 -28.52 5.26
N ASN A 351 12.21 -27.54 4.93
CA ASN A 351 13.05 -26.84 5.89
C ASN A 351 12.19 -26.20 6.99
N TRP A 352 11.05 -25.63 6.60
CA TRP A 352 10.12 -25.00 7.51
C TRP A 352 9.43 -25.99 8.45
N ILE A 353 8.91 -27.12 7.93
CA ILE A 353 8.35 -28.20 8.75
C ILE A 353 9.39 -28.68 9.77
N ASN A 354 10.66 -28.80 9.36
CA ASN A 354 11.74 -29.20 10.26
C ASN A 354 11.99 -28.16 11.37
N SER A 355 11.95 -26.86 11.06
CA SER A 355 12.12 -25.81 12.09
C SER A 355 11.01 -25.84 13.13
N ILE A 356 9.76 -26.08 12.72
CA ILE A 356 8.64 -26.22 13.67
C ILE A 356 8.83 -27.47 14.53
N ILE A 357 9.19 -28.62 13.93
CA ILE A 357 9.47 -29.84 14.67
C ILE A 357 10.57 -29.60 15.72
N THR A 358 11.68 -28.97 15.34
CA THR A 358 12.78 -28.68 16.28
C THR A 358 12.34 -27.78 17.43
N LEU A 359 11.56 -26.74 17.17
CA LEU A 359 11.04 -25.88 18.23
C LEU A 359 10.09 -26.61 19.18
N CYS A 360 9.09 -27.30 18.63
CA CYS A 360 8.14 -28.04 19.44
C CYS A 360 8.84 -29.16 20.22
N ASP A 361 9.88 -29.80 19.66
CA ASP A 361 10.65 -30.83 20.36
C ASP A 361 11.44 -30.26 21.53
N ASN A 362 12.10 -29.11 21.35
CA ASN A 362 12.78 -28.41 22.44
C ASN A 362 11.79 -28.09 23.57
N GLU A 363 10.65 -27.46 23.24
CA GLU A 363 9.63 -27.10 24.25
C GLU A 363 9.00 -28.34 24.90
N PHE A 364 8.79 -29.41 24.15
CA PHE A 364 8.31 -30.68 24.68
C PHE A 364 9.30 -31.28 25.68
N GLN A 365 10.60 -31.25 25.40
CA GLN A 365 11.62 -31.75 26.33
C GLN A 365 11.66 -30.94 27.63
N TYR A 366 11.40 -29.63 27.59
CA TYR A 366 11.36 -28.79 28.78
C TYR A 366 10.07 -28.90 29.59
N THR A 367 8.92 -28.98 28.91
CA THR A 367 7.60 -28.87 29.55
C THR A 367 6.87 -30.20 29.71
N ASN A 368 7.25 -31.21 28.94
CA ASN A 368 6.54 -32.48 28.76
C ASN A 368 5.04 -32.29 28.38
N ASN A 369 4.70 -31.18 27.72
CA ASN A 369 3.32 -30.87 27.35
C ASN A 369 2.88 -31.65 26.09
N PRO A 370 1.81 -32.48 26.16
CA PRO A 370 1.39 -33.33 25.05
C PRO A 370 0.97 -32.57 23.78
N ALA A 371 0.60 -31.29 23.87
CA ALA A 371 0.25 -30.49 22.68
C ALA A 371 1.45 -30.30 21.74
N PHE A 372 2.67 -30.12 22.27
CA PHE A 372 3.87 -30.04 21.44
C PHE A 372 4.18 -31.38 20.78
N LYS A 373 3.95 -32.49 21.50
CA LYS A 373 4.09 -33.83 20.93
C LYS A 373 3.11 -34.06 19.78
N TRP A 374 1.85 -33.64 19.94
CA TRP A 374 0.86 -33.66 18.88
C TRP A 374 1.29 -32.83 17.66
N ALA A 375 1.82 -31.62 17.88
CA ALA A 375 2.28 -30.74 16.81
C ALA A 375 3.43 -31.35 16.00
N ILE A 376 4.40 -31.97 16.69
CA ILE A 376 5.52 -32.70 16.08
C ILE A 376 4.96 -33.82 15.20
N ASP A 377 4.08 -34.66 15.75
CA ASP A 377 3.51 -35.80 15.03
C ASP A 377 2.68 -35.36 13.81
N TYR A 378 1.96 -34.23 13.93
CA TYR A 378 1.20 -33.65 12.82
C TYR A 378 2.12 -33.10 11.72
N CYS A 379 3.18 -32.38 12.08
CA CYS A 379 4.18 -31.87 11.15
C CYS A 379 4.91 -33.00 10.42
N GLN A 380 5.23 -34.10 11.13
CA GLN A 380 5.81 -35.30 10.51
C GLN A 380 4.86 -35.97 9.51
N LYS A 381 3.56 -36.05 9.83
CA LYS A 381 2.54 -36.55 8.87
C LYS A 381 2.47 -35.69 7.62
N LEU A 382 2.50 -34.36 7.77
CA LEU A 382 2.54 -33.43 6.64
C LEU A 382 3.79 -33.62 5.77
N LYS A 383 4.96 -33.77 6.41
CA LYS A 383 6.24 -34.05 5.74
C LYS A 383 6.15 -35.29 4.86
N ASN A 384 5.57 -36.37 5.39
CA ASN A 384 5.40 -37.63 4.67
C ASN A 384 4.41 -37.50 3.50
N ASN A 385 3.32 -36.75 3.68
CA ASN A 385 2.30 -36.52 2.64
C ASN A 385 2.82 -35.66 1.46
N LEU A 386 3.88 -34.88 1.65
CA LEU A 386 4.51 -34.09 0.58
C LEU A 386 5.34 -34.94 -0.39
N GLY A 387 5.47 -36.25 -0.16
CA GLY A 387 6.21 -37.16 -1.03
C GLY A 387 7.72 -36.94 -1.00
N VAL A 388 8.24 -36.18 -0.04
CA VAL A 388 9.68 -35.94 0.12
C VAL A 388 10.30 -37.08 0.93
N SER A 389 10.28 -38.28 0.33
CA SER A 389 10.94 -39.44 0.94
C SER A 389 12.43 -39.39 0.66
N LYS A 390 13.22 -39.16 1.72
CA LYS A 390 14.67 -39.42 1.84
C LYS A 390 15.53 -38.95 0.65
N THR A 391 15.65 -37.63 0.46
CA THR A 391 16.88 -37.08 -0.15
C THR A 391 17.85 -36.74 0.98
N ASN A 392 18.99 -37.43 0.95
CA ASN A 392 20.10 -37.43 1.91
C ASN A 392 20.24 -36.12 2.71
N GLU A 393 20.18 -36.26 4.03
CA GLU A 393 20.63 -35.24 4.98
C GLU A 393 22.10 -34.90 4.69
N VAL A 394 22.34 -33.78 4.02
CA VAL A 394 23.67 -33.18 3.92
C VAL A 394 23.83 -32.29 5.14
N SER A 395 24.62 -32.80 6.07
CA SER A 395 25.13 -32.13 7.25
C SER A 395 25.76 -30.78 6.89
N SER A 396 25.32 -29.74 7.59
CA SER A 396 25.83 -28.39 7.55
C SER A 396 27.24 -28.31 8.15
N SER A 397 28.25 -28.31 7.28
CA SER A 397 29.51 -27.57 7.42
C SER A 397 30.48 -28.06 6.34
N GLU A 398 30.85 -27.20 5.39
CA GLU A 398 32.17 -27.06 4.78
C GLU A 398 32.10 -26.44 3.39
N SER A 399 33.14 -25.68 3.07
CA SER A 399 33.37 -24.84 1.90
C SER A 399 32.75 -25.36 0.58
N SER A 400 31.62 -24.79 0.15
CA SER A 400 31.19 -24.94 -1.24
C SER A 400 31.96 -23.95 -2.10
N SER A 401 32.59 -24.46 -3.16
CA SER A 401 33.13 -23.68 -4.25
C SER A 401 32.13 -22.62 -4.71
N PRO A 402 32.58 -21.44 -5.18
CA PRO A 402 31.68 -20.43 -5.72
C PRO A 402 30.79 -21.04 -6.81
N PRO A 403 29.52 -20.61 -6.92
CA PRO A 403 28.60 -21.10 -7.95
C PRO A 403 29.19 -20.88 -9.34
N SER A 404 28.89 -21.78 -10.28
CA SER A 404 29.36 -21.62 -11.67
C SER A 404 28.71 -20.40 -12.33
N PHE A 405 29.28 -19.93 -13.44
CA PHE A 405 28.75 -18.74 -14.10
C PHE A 405 27.33 -18.93 -14.63
N SER A 406 26.99 -20.13 -15.11
CA SER A 406 25.63 -20.49 -15.50
C SER A 406 24.66 -20.49 -14.32
N ASP A 407 25.11 -20.83 -13.11
CA ASP A 407 24.25 -20.90 -11.91
C ASP A 407 23.73 -19.53 -11.46
N LEU A 408 24.38 -18.45 -11.93
CA LEU A 408 23.93 -17.09 -11.68
C LEU A 408 22.60 -16.79 -12.37
N PHE A 409 22.38 -17.41 -13.54
CA PHE A 409 21.26 -17.11 -14.41
C PHE A 409 20.05 -17.99 -14.11
N ILE A 410 18.87 -17.43 -14.38
CA ILE A 410 17.59 -18.15 -14.28
C ILE A 410 17.33 -18.93 -15.59
N THR A 411 17.89 -18.45 -16.70
CA THR A 411 17.70 -19.03 -18.04
C THR A 411 18.94 -19.76 -18.53
N GLN A 412 18.75 -20.81 -19.33
CA GLN A 412 19.85 -21.56 -19.95
C GLN A 412 20.61 -20.74 -21.02
N ASP A 413 19.95 -19.77 -21.66
CA ASP A 413 20.56 -18.91 -22.70
C ASP A 413 21.44 -17.78 -22.12
N TRP A 414 22.11 -18.03 -20.99
CA TRP A 414 22.88 -17.02 -20.27
C TRP A 414 23.99 -16.39 -21.13
N LEU A 415 24.63 -17.22 -21.97
CA LEU A 415 25.76 -16.82 -22.80
C LEU A 415 25.36 -15.72 -23.79
N PHE A 416 24.11 -15.73 -24.26
CA PHE A 416 23.57 -14.71 -25.14
C PHE A 416 23.61 -13.31 -24.52
N TYR A 417 23.26 -13.18 -23.23
CA TYR A 417 23.27 -11.90 -22.52
C TYR A 417 24.69 -11.38 -22.26
N ILE A 418 25.64 -12.30 -22.08
CA ILE A 418 27.05 -11.95 -21.86
C ILE A 418 27.70 -11.55 -23.17
N LEU A 419 27.48 -12.31 -24.26
CA LEU A 419 27.98 -11.98 -25.60
C LEU A 419 27.38 -10.70 -26.20
N ALA A 420 26.33 -10.12 -25.61
CA ALA A 420 25.91 -8.76 -25.97
C ALA A 420 27.05 -7.73 -25.75
N LEU A 421 27.94 -7.97 -24.78
CA LEU A 421 29.08 -7.10 -24.48
C LEU A 421 30.17 -7.13 -25.56
N SER A 422 30.25 -8.19 -26.37
CA SER A 422 31.20 -8.28 -27.50
C SER A 422 30.68 -7.64 -28.78
N LYS A 423 29.36 -7.39 -28.86
CA LYS A 423 28.68 -6.82 -30.03
C LYS A 423 28.52 -5.29 -29.98
N LEU A 424 29.06 -4.65 -28.96
CA LEU A 424 29.06 -3.20 -28.84
C LEU A 424 30.00 -2.56 -29.86
N ASP A 425 29.74 -1.30 -30.24
CA ASP A 425 30.63 -0.52 -31.14
C ASP A 425 32.07 -0.47 -30.61
N THR A 426 32.21 -0.40 -29.28
CA THR A 426 33.47 -0.65 -28.57
C THR A 426 33.26 -1.88 -27.68
N PRO A 427 33.67 -3.08 -28.14
CA PRO A 427 33.50 -4.32 -27.40
C PRO A 427 34.18 -4.25 -26.02
N LEU A 428 33.54 -4.81 -25.00
CA LEU A 428 34.09 -4.89 -23.64
C LEU A 428 34.70 -6.26 -23.33
N ILE A 429 34.20 -7.28 -24.01
CA ILE A 429 34.75 -8.63 -24.02
C ILE A 429 34.86 -9.12 -25.47
N ASP A 430 35.71 -10.11 -25.72
CA ASP A 430 35.72 -10.82 -27.01
C ASP A 430 34.80 -12.06 -26.99
N GLU A 431 34.75 -12.80 -28.09
CA GLU A 431 33.94 -14.02 -28.22
C GLU A 431 34.42 -15.18 -27.34
N SER A 432 35.67 -15.12 -26.86
CA SER A 432 36.28 -16.09 -25.95
C SER A 432 36.20 -15.66 -24.48
N LEU A 433 35.36 -14.67 -24.16
CA LEU A 433 35.16 -14.11 -22.82
C LEU A 433 36.42 -13.50 -22.20
N ASN A 434 37.35 -12.97 -23.01
CA ASN A 434 38.44 -12.13 -22.51
C ASN A 434 37.99 -10.68 -22.41
N TYR A 435 38.32 -10.01 -21.31
CA TYR A 435 38.09 -8.58 -21.14
C TYR A 435 39.04 -7.77 -22.03
N ILE A 436 38.48 -7.02 -22.98
CA ILE A 436 39.21 -6.14 -23.91
C ILE A 436 38.78 -4.67 -23.79
N GLY A 437 37.90 -4.37 -22.84
CA GLY A 437 37.40 -3.02 -22.60
C GLY A 437 38.45 -2.05 -22.02
N PRO A 438 38.18 -0.73 -22.05
CA PRO A 438 39.11 0.28 -21.54
C PRO A 438 39.38 0.11 -20.05
N ILE A 439 40.62 0.39 -19.62
CA ILE A 439 41.05 0.27 -18.21
C ILE A 439 40.16 1.08 -17.27
N ARG A 440 39.78 2.30 -17.69
CA ARG A 440 38.87 3.17 -16.95
C ARG A 440 37.45 3.00 -17.49
N GLY A 441 36.49 2.78 -16.59
CA GLY A 441 35.06 2.76 -16.92
C GLY A 441 34.52 1.42 -17.45
N GLY A 442 35.29 0.67 -18.27
CA GLY A 442 34.81 -0.55 -18.93
C GLY A 442 34.28 -1.61 -17.96
N LYS A 443 35.05 -1.92 -16.91
CA LYS A 443 34.63 -2.83 -15.82
C LYS A 443 33.33 -2.38 -15.14
N GLY A 444 33.16 -1.08 -14.95
CA GLY A 444 31.95 -0.50 -14.36
C GLY A 444 30.72 -0.66 -15.26
N ILE A 445 30.90 -0.63 -16.58
CA ILE A 445 29.82 -0.89 -17.55
C ILE A 445 29.37 -2.35 -17.42
N ILE A 446 30.31 -3.30 -17.36
CA ILE A 446 30.00 -4.73 -17.15
C ILE A 446 29.23 -4.95 -15.83
N CYS A 447 29.70 -4.37 -14.71
CA CYS A 447 28.99 -4.50 -13.44
C CYS A 447 27.56 -3.93 -13.49
N ASN A 448 27.35 -2.76 -14.09
CA ASN A 448 26.00 -2.20 -14.22
C ASN A 448 25.12 -3.02 -15.17
N TRP A 449 25.68 -3.63 -16.22
CA TRP A 449 24.94 -4.56 -17.08
C TRP A 449 24.45 -5.78 -16.30
N ILE A 450 25.29 -6.40 -15.48
CA ILE A 450 24.92 -7.52 -14.61
C ILE A 450 23.80 -7.11 -13.63
N LEU A 451 23.85 -5.90 -13.07
CA LEU A 451 22.77 -5.38 -12.22
C LEU A 451 21.47 -5.13 -13.01
N THR A 452 21.54 -4.64 -14.24
CA THR A 452 20.36 -4.51 -15.11
C THR A 452 19.77 -5.87 -15.43
N LEU A 453 20.59 -6.91 -15.69
CA LEU A 453 20.13 -8.28 -15.88
C LEU A 453 19.47 -8.87 -14.62
N GLN A 454 19.99 -8.56 -13.41
CA GLN A 454 19.29 -8.91 -12.16
C GLN A 454 17.92 -8.22 -12.06
N LYS A 455 17.84 -6.92 -12.34
CA LYS A 455 16.58 -6.16 -12.31
C LYS A 455 15.57 -6.65 -13.35
N LYS A 456 16.05 -7.13 -14.50
CA LYS A 456 15.22 -7.72 -15.58
C LYS A 456 14.87 -9.20 -15.34
N GLY A 457 15.24 -9.77 -14.19
CA GLY A 457 14.92 -11.15 -13.83
C GLY A 457 15.65 -12.20 -14.68
N LYS A 458 16.84 -11.89 -15.20
CA LYS A 458 17.69 -12.84 -15.93
C LYS A 458 18.75 -13.49 -15.05
N ILE A 459 19.18 -12.78 -14.00
CA ILE A 459 20.10 -13.27 -12.96
C ILE A 459 19.34 -13.34 -11.63
N LYS A 460 19.61 -14.36 -10.81
CA LYS A 460 18.96 -14.55 -9.50
C LYS A 460 19.18 -13.32 -8.59
N PRO A 461 18.11 -12.72 -8.02
CA PRO A 461 18.22 -11.48 -7.24
C PRO A 461 18.88 -11.68 -5.87
N SER A 462 18.92 -12.92 -5.35
CA SER A 462 19.50 -13.25 -4.04
C SER A 462 21.03 -13.32 -4.03
N ILE A 463 21.69 -13.27 -5.19
CA ILE A 463 23.14 -13.42 -5.28
C ILE A 463 23.84 -12.13 -4.85
N LYS A 464 24.68 -12.24 -3.82
CA LYS A 464 25.45 -11.13 -3.27
C LYS A 464 26.52 -10.65 -4.26
N ARG A 465 26.84 -9.35 -4.23
CA ARG A 465 27.83 -8.71 -5.12
C ARG A 465 29.22 -9.32 -5.04
N GLN A 466 29.64 -9.80 -3.86
CA GLN A 466 30.93 -10.47 -3.67
C GLN A 466 31.01 -11.75 -4.51
N ILE A 467 29.92 -12.54 -4.48
CA ILE A 467 29.81 -13.77 -5.27
C ILE A 467 29.81 -13.43 -6.76
N LEU A 468 29.04 -12.41 -7.18
CA LEU A 468 29.05 -11.97 -8.58
C LEU A 468 30.46 -11.58 -9.04
N SER A 469 31.19 -10.78 -8.25
CA SER A 469 32.58 -10.41 -8.56
C SER A 469 33.49 -11.61 -8.70
N GLU A 470 33.39 -12.58 -7.79
CA GLU A 470 34.23 -13.78 -7.80
C GLU A 470 33.97 -14.63 -9.05
N VAL A 471 32.70 -14.93 -9.33
CA VAL A 471 32.33 -15.76 -10.48
C VAL A 471 32.66 -15.06 -11.80
N LEU A 472 32.43 -13.74 -11.92
CA LEU A 472 32.80 -12.97 -13.11
C LEU A 472 34.31 -12.95 -13.36
N ASN A 473 35.13 -12.88 -12.31
CA ASN A 473 36.59 -12.93 -12.46
C ASN A 473 37.10 -14.31 -12.88
N ASN A 474 36.39 -15.37 -12.48
CA ASN A 474 36.72 -16.74 -12.87
C ASN A 474 36.35 -17.01 -14.33
N GLU A 475 35.21 -16.48 -14.80
CA GLU A 475 34.75 -16.73 -16.17
C GLU A 475 35.32 -15.76 -17.20
N ILE A 476 35.39 -14.46 -16.87
CA ILE A 476 35.83 -13.42 -17.81
C ILE A 476 37.30 -13.11 -17.58
N SER A 477 38.16 -13.71 -18.40
CA SER A 477 39.61 -13.58 -18.31
C SER A 477 40.04 -12.10 -18.35
N GLY A 478 40.87 -11.68 -17.40
CA GLY A 478 41.39 -10.31 -17.30
C GLY A 478 40.48 -9.27 -16.64
N LEU A 479 39.23 -9.61 -16.29
CA LEU A 479 38.25 -8.64 -15.77
C LEU A 479 38.63 -8.05 -14.40
N ASN A 480 39.12 -8.85 -13.45
CA ASN A 480 39.70 -8.43 -12.16
C ASN A 480 38.91 -7.30 -11.42
N LEU A 481 37.72 -7.59 -10.89
CA LEU A 481 36.78 -6.63 -10.24
C LEU A 481 37.04 -6.33 -8.75
N GLY A 482 37.96 -7.05 -8.11
CA GLY A 482 38.09 -7.07 -6.64
C GLY A 482 37.05 -7.97 -5.97
N LYS A 483 37.41 -8.62 -4.84
CA LYS A 483 36.56 -9.61 -4.15
C LYS A 483 35.45 -8.99 -3.27
N ASP A 484 35.56 -7.71 -2.95
CA ASP A 484 34.67 -7.00 -2.03
C ASP A 484 33.31 -6.61 -2.65
N GLY A 485 33.18 -6.72 -3.97
CA GLY A 485 31.99 -6.28 -4.71
C GLY A 485 31.83 -4.75 -4.79
N SER A 486 32.85 -3.97 -4.40
CA SER A 486 32.74 -2.50 -4.35
C SER A 486 32.54 -1.86 -5.73
N THR A 487 33.04 -2.51 -6.79
CA THR A 487 32.84 -2.06 -8.18
C THR A 487 31.36 -2.02 -8.57
N PHE A 488 30.53 -2.93 -8.04
CA PHE A 488 29.07 -2.92 -8.23
C PHE A 488 28.35 -1.78 -7.52
N SER A 489 28.97 -1.17 -6.50
CA SER A 489 28.40 -0.02 -5.80
C SER A 489 28.65 1.30 -6.53
N LYS A 490 29.60 1.33 -7.47
CA LYS A 490 29.94 2.52 -8.25
C LYS A 490 29.05 2.61 -9.47
N PHE A 491 27.97 3.36 -9.33
CA PHE A 491 27.09 3.68 -10.43
C PHE A 491 27.85 4.42 -11.54
N ASN A 492 27.81 3.89 -12.76
CA ASN A 492 28.48 4.49 -13.91
C ASN A 492 27.45 5.29 -14.72
N LYS A 493 27.54 6.63 -14.67
CA LYS A 493 26.65 7.51 -15.46
C LYS A 493 26.74 7.24 -16.96
N ASP A 494 27.94 6.88 -17.43
CA ASP A 494 28.17 6.57 -18.83
C ASP A 494 27.32 5.38 -19.27
N TYR A 495 27.21 4.34 -18.42
CA TYR A 495 26.38 3.15 -18.67
C TYR A 495 24.95 3.51 -19.03
N LEU A 496 24.27 4.33 -18.20
CA LEU A 496 22.88 4.72 -18.48
C LEU A 496 22.76 5.52 -19.78
N ASN A 497 23.65 6.49 -19.97
CA ASN A 497 23.52 7.44 -21.06
C ASN A 497 23.84 6.81 -22.42
N ASN A 498 24.79 5.89 -22.46
CA ASN A 498 25.41 5.46 -23.72
C ASN A 498 25.32 3.95 -23.99
N TRP A 499 25.10 3.11 -22.97
CA TRP A 499 25.26 1.65 -23.09
C TRP A 499 23.99 0.85 -22.81
N GLU A 500 23.17 1.23 -21.83
CA GLU A 500 22.03 0.42 -21.37
C GLU A 500 21.07 0.09 -22.52
N ASN A 501 20.59 1.09 -23.26
CA ASN A 501 19.67 0.86 -24.37
C ASN A 501 20.28 0.00 -25.49
N LYS A 502 21.58 0.19 -25.78
CA LYS A 502 22.29 -0.61 -26.80
C LYS A 502 22.38 -2.07 -26.37
N LEU A 503 22.76 -2.33 -25.13
CA LEU A 503 22.88 -3.67 -24.58
C LEU A 503 21.52 -4.36 -24.46
N LEU A 504 20.49 -3.66 -24.00
CA LEU A 504 19.14 -4.19 -23.97
C LEU A 504 18.64 -4.56 -25.37
N LYS A 505 18.92 -3.75 -26.39
CA LYS A 505 18.57 -4.07 -27.78
C LYS A 505 19.34 -5.28 -28.31
N LEU A 506 20.66 -5.32 -28.11
CA LEU A 506 21.52 -6.46 -28.51
C LEU A 506 21.13 -7.77 -27.81
N ALA A 507 20.62 -7.67 -26.58
CA ALA A 507 20.13 -8.78 -25.79
C ALA A 507 18.64 -9.11 -26.02
N GLY A 508 17.97 -8.49 -27.01
CA GLY A 508 16.55 -8.73 -27.29
C GLY A 508 15.61 -8.41 -26.11
N LEU A 509 16.02 -7.54 -25.21
CA LEU A 509 15.26 -7.07 -24.04
C LEU A 509 14.59 -5.72 -24.28
N LEU A 510 14.86 -5.10 -25.43
CA LEU A 510 14.11 -3.98 -25.99
C LEU A 510 13.69 -4.34 -27.42
N PRO A 511 12.46 -4.00 -27.83
CA PRO A 511 11.94 -4.23 -29.18
C PRO A 511 12.69 -3.45 -30.27
#